data_AF-A0A953JRG9-F1
#
_entry.id   AF-A0A953JRG9-F1
#
_cell.length_a   1.000
_cell.length_b   1.000
_cell.length_c   1.000
_cell.angle_alpha   90.00
_cell.angle_beta   90.00
_cell.angle_gamma   90.00
#
_symmetry.space_group_name_H-M   'P 1'
#
loop_
_entity.id
_entity.type
_entity.pdbx_description
1 polymer ?
#
loop_
_entity_poly.entity_id
_entity_poly.type
_entity_poly.pdbx_seq_one_letter_code
_entity_poly.pdbx_strand_id
1 'polypeptide(L)'
;MTALKLVKENGRTDAGETYTPIVTIYADASCLRNGSPDQSAGCGAVIVDRNRMELKLLAKYLGPMTNQQAEILACVNALEELRRPCRVEIFSDSRYVVDTMNGRNRMKTNRPFWSQLVEKCYDHHITWRWVKGHDGLLFQEAADRLARAASTAQTDLLSDDIELLREHLSDESNQLNIRSFEIELDKIISRYTTFGHPVNSHSTFDGVASLPSAFSA
;
A
#
# COMPACT_ATOMS: atom_id res chain seq x y z
N MET A 1 32.95 14.54 51.03
CA MET A 1 34.14 14.63 50.16
C MET A 1 34.17 13.37 49.30
N THR A 2 34.12 13.35 47.97
CA THR A 2 34.21 14.41 46.95
C THR A 2 33.82 13.81 45.59
N ALA A 3 33.03 14.59 44.82
CA ALA A 3 32.94 14.72 43.36
C ALA A 3 32.68 13.45 42.51
N LEU A 4 31.55 13.29 41.81
CA LEU A 4 30.94 14.20 40.82
C LEU A 4 31.97 14.76 39.82
N LYS A 5 32.32 13.98 38.79
CA LYS A 5 32.86 14.56 37.55
C LYS A 5 31.77 14.54 36.48
N LEU A 6 31.08 15.68 36.41
CA LEU A 6 30.49 16.19 35.18
C LEU A 6 31.57 16.19 34.09
N VAL A 7 31.26 15.62 32.94
CA VAL A 7 31.81 16.08 31.67
C VAL A 7 30.63 16.70 30.92
N LYS A 8 30.61 18.03 30.85
CA LYS A 8 29.69 18.78 29.98
C LYS A 8 30.41 19.08 28.67
N GLU A 9 29.72 18.69 27.60
CA GLU A 9 29.59 19.33 26.29
C GLU A 9 30.84 19.50 25.42
N ASN A 10 30.82 18.86 24.24
CA ASN A 10 30.79 19.62 22.98
C ASN A 10 30.19 18.78 21.84
N GLY A 11 29.31 19.41 21.09
CA GLY A 11 28.31 18.80 20.22
C GLY A 11 28.83 17.84 19.14
N ARG A 12 28.09 16.73 19.00
CA ARG A 12 27.69 16.12 17.73
C ARG A 12 26.51 15.19 18.03
N THR A 13 25.44 15.40 17.27
CA THR A 13 24.19 14.64 17.26
C THR A 13 24.44 13.14 17.39
N ASP A 14 23.74 12.50 18.33
CA ASP A 14 23.67 11.05 18.49
C ASP A 14 23.40 10.41 17.13
N ALA A 15 24.39 9.68 16.62
CA ALA A 15 24.21 8.76 15.52
C ALA A 15 23.28 7.66 16.04
N GLY A 16 22.01 7.75 15.65
CA GLY A 16 20.92 6.94 16.16
C GLY A 16 21.24 5.45 16.14
N GLU A 17 20.84 4.78 17.21
CA GLU A 17 20.81 3.32 17.29
C GLU A 17 20.24 2.73 15.99
N THR A 18 21.03 1.89 15.32
CA THR A 18 20.69 1.20 14.08
C THR A 18 19.62 0.14 14.36
N TYR A 19 18.40 0.59 14.57
CA TYR A 19 17.26 -0.30 14.76
C TYR A 19 16.65 -0.67 13.40
N THR A 20 16.49 -1.98 13.13
CA THR A 20 15.79 -2.49 11.94
C THR A 20 14.27 -2.45 12.19
N PRO A 21 13.49 -1.63 11.46
CA PRO A 21 12.04 -1.53 11.62
C PRO A 21 11.35 -2.90 11.59
N ILE A 22 10.46 -3.14 12.55
CA ILE A 22 9.51 -4.26 12.49
C ILE A 22 8.23 -3.71 11.87
N VAL A 23 7.92 -4.18 10.67
CA VAL A 23 6.76 -3.74 9.90
C VAL A 23 5.78 -4.90 9.76
N THR A 24 4.50 -4.62 9.99
CA THR A 24 3.42 -5.53 9.62
C THR A 24 2.70 -4.97 8.40
N ILE A 25 2.51 -5.78 7.38
CA ILE A 25 1.81 -5.42 6.15
C ILE A 25 0.59 -6.32 6.02
N TYR A 26 -0.58 -5.73 5.78
CA TYR A 26 -1.77 -6.41 5.29
C TYR A 26 -1.96 -6.00 3.85
N ALA A 27 -1.94 -6.95 2.92
CA ALA A 27 -2.04 -6.65 1.50
C ALA A 27 -3.16 -7.49 0.87
N ASP A 28 -3.97 -6.82 0.06
CA ASP A 28 -5.11 -7.43 -0.64
C ASP A 28 -5.31 -6.83 -2.03
N ALA A 29 -6.01 -7.56 -2.87
CA ALA A 29 -6.33 -7.18 -4.23
C ALA A 29 -7.78 -7.48 -4.57
N SER A 30 -8.40 -6.60 -5.35
CA SER A 30 -9.74 -6.78 -5.89
C SER A 30 -9.67 -6.72 -7.39
N CYS A 31 -10.22 -7.74 -8.07
CA CYS A 31 -10.41 -7.74 -9.51
C CYS A 31 -11.91 -7.83 -9.83
N LEU A 32 -12.48 -6.72 -10.30
CA LEU A 32 -13.83 -6.68 -10.81
C LEU A 32 -13.88 -7.35 -12.19
N ARG A 33 -14.87 -8.22 -12.39
CA ARG A 33 -15.10 -8.94 -13.68
C ARG A 33 -13.87 -9.72 -14.18
N ASN A 34 -13.18 -10.42 -13.27
CA ASN A 34 -11.98 -11.21 -13.57
C ASN A 34 -12.17 -12.12 -14.81
N GLY A 35 -11.28 -11.98 -15.80
CA GLY A 35 -11.32 -12.75 -17.05
C GLY A 35 -12.21 -12.16 -18.16
N SER A 36 -12.82 -10.99 -17.95
CA SER A 36 -13.54 -10.25 -18.99
C SER A 36 -12.68 -9.13 -19.61
N PRO A 37 -13.04 -8.62 -20.81
CA PRO A 37 -12.37 -7.48 -21.42
C PRO A 37 -12.41 -6.21 -20.56
N ASP A 38 -13.49 -6.05 -19.78
CA ASP A 38 -13.72 -4.91 -18.91
C ASP A 38 -13.20 -5.15 -17.48
N GLN A 39 -12.30 -6.11 -17.28
CA GLN A 39 -11.75 -6.39 -15.96
C GLN A 39 -11.02 -5.15 -15.42
N SER A 40 -11.13 -4.93 -14.12
CA SER A 40 -10.59 -3.74 -13.48
C SER A 40 -10.09 -4.13 -12.11
N ALA A 41 -8.79 -3.98 -11.87
CA ALA A 41 -8.17 -4.40 -10.63
C ALA A 41 -7.61 -3.23 -9.85
N GLY A 42 -7.59 -3.39 -8.54
CA GLY A 42 -6.95 -2.48 -7.60
C GLY A 42 -6.31 -3.29 -6.47
N CYS A 43 -5.36 -2.68 -5.79
CA CYS A 43 -4.78 -3.23 -4.58
C CYS A 43 -4.93 -2.26 -3.42
N GLY A 44 -5.01 -2.83 -2.22
CA GLY A 44 -5.04 -2.13 -0.97
C GLY A 44 -3.98 -2.68 -0.03
N ALA A 45 -3.37 -1.81 0.76
CA ALA A 45 -2.48 -2.23 1.82
C ALA A 45 -2.62 -1.38 3.07
N VAL A 46 -2.43 -2.03 4.22
CA VAL A 46 -2.26 -1.39 5.53
C VAL A 46 -0.89 -1.76 6.04
N ILE A 47 -0.04 -0.76 6.27
CA ILE A 47 1.36 -0.91 6.68
C ILE A 47 1.50 -0.30 8.07
N VAL A 48 1.97 -1.10 9.03
CA VAL A 48 2.13 -0.71 10.43
C VAL A 48 3.62 -0.76 10.78
N ASP A 49 4.23 0.40 11.04
CA ASP A 49 5.55 0.46 11.70
C ASP A 49 5.32 0.22 13.20
N ARG A 50 5.67 -0.97 13.67
CA ARG A 50 5.42 -1.39 15.06
C ARG A 50 6.31 -0.68 16.08
N ASN A 51 7.34 0.02 15.62
CA ASN A 51 8.28 0.73 16.49
C ASN A 51 7.85 2.16 16.73
N ARG A 52 7.30 2.77 15.69
CA ARG A 52 6.77 4.13 15.75
C ARG A 52 5.27 4.18 16.04
N MET A 53 4.60 3.03 15.98
CA MET A 53 3.14 2.94 16.03
C MET A 53 2.49 3.77 14.92
N GLU A 54 3.16 3.86 13.76
CA GLU A 54 2.69 4.62 12.61
C GLU A 54 1.90 3.69 11.67
N LEU A 55 0.76 4.18 11.20
CA LEU A 55 -0.07 3.52 10.21
C LEU A 55 0.15 4.20 8.85
N LYS A 56 0.16 3.41 7.78
CA LYS A 56 0.12 3.91 6.41
C LYS A 56 -0.84 3.08 5.59
N LEU A 57 -1.67 3.74 4.79
CA LEU A 57 -2.61 3.09 3.90
C LEU A 57 -2.18 3.28 2.45
N LEU A 58 -2.59 2.35 1.60
CA LEU A 58 -2.37 2.37 0.18
C LEU A 58 -3.63 1.89 -0.53
N ALA A 59 -4.06 2.61 -1.56
CA ALA A 59 -5.09 2.15 -2.49
C ALA A 59 -4.70 2.59 -3.90
N LYS A 60 -4.38 1.62 -4.75
CA LYS A 60 -3.89 1.87 -6.10
C LYS A 60 -4.71 1.12 -7.14
N TYR A 61 -4.99 1.80 -8.23
CA TYR A 61 -5.57 1.20 -9.41
C TYR A 61 -4.48 0.52 -10.23
N LEU A 62 -4.73 -0.74 -10.58
CA LEU A 62 -3.77 -1.56 -11.27
C LEU A 62 -4.10 -1.76 -12.75
N GLY A 63 -5.28 -1.35 -13.20
CA GLY A 63 -5.72 -1.52 -14.59
C GLY A 63 -6.31 -2.91 -14.87
N PRO A 64 -6.36 -3.32 -16.15
CA PRO A 64 -6.98 -4.58 -16.55
C PRO A 64 -6.04 -5.76 -16.30
N MET A 65 -6.17 -6.40 -15.14
CA MET A 65 -5.40 -7.61 -14.80
C MET A 65 -6.25 -8.68 -14.12
N THR A 66 -5.73 -9.90 -14.11
CA THR A 66 -6.35 -11.03 -13.41
C THR A 66 -6.19 -10.91 -11.90
N ASN A 67 -7.03 -11.62 -11.13
CA ASN A 67 -6.94 -11.64 -9.67
C ASN A 67 -5.54 -12.04 -9.16
N GLN A 68 -4.97 -13.12 -9.71
CA GLN A 68 -3.65 -13.61 -9.30
C GLN A 68 -2.52 -12.60 -9.55
N GLN A 69 -2.59 -11.85 -10.65
CA GLN A 69 -1.60 -10.81 -10.95
C GLN A 69 -1.75 -9.63 -9.99
N ALA A 70 -2.99 -9.24 -9.69
CA ALA A 70 -3.31 -8.18 -8.74
C ALA A 70 -2.86 -8.54 -7.31
N GLU A 71 -3.08 -9.77 -6.86
CA GLU A 71 -2.64 -10.27 -5.55
C GLU A 71 -1.10 -10.18 -5.40
N ILE A 72 -0.34 -10.56 -6.43
CA ILE A 72 1.13 -10.42 -6.41
C ILE A 72 1.51 -8.93 -6.33
N LEU A 73 0.90 -8.09 -7.18
CA LEU A 73 1.20 -6.66 -7.22
C LEU A 73 0.79 -5.91 -5.96
N ALA A 74 -0.23 -6.36 -5.24
CA ALA A 74 -0.57 -5.78 -3.94
C ALA A 74 0.60 -5.88 -2.96
N CYS A 75 1.28 -7.03 -2.93
CA CYS A 75 2.47 -7.23 -2.11
C CYS A 75 3.66 -6.41 -2.61
N VAL A 76 3.85 -6.31 -3.94
CA VAL A 76 4.89 -5.46 -4.54
C VAL A 76 4.70 -4.00 -4.12
N ASN A 77 3.52 -3.44 -4.35
CA ASN A 77 3.22 -2.05 -4.04
C ASN A 77 3.33 -1.76 -2.53
N ALA A 78 2.95 -2.71 -1.66
CA ALA A 78 3.14 -2.54 -0.22
C ALA A 78 4.62 -2.53 0.20
N LEU A 79 5.44 -3.39 -0.40
CA LEU A 79 6.89 -3.43 -0.14
C LEU A 79 7.61 -2.19 -0.69
N GLU A 80 7.14 -1.62 -1.81
CA GLU A 80 7.70 -0.38 -2.38
C GLU A 80 7.60 0.82 -1.43
N GLU A 81 6.66 0.82 -0.50
CA GLU A 81 6.54 1.88 0.50
C GLU A 81 7.65 1.83 1.57
N LEU A 82 8.40 0.73 1.65
CA LEU A 82 9.49 0.57 2.60
C LEU A 82 10.77 1.20 2.05
N ARG A 83 11.22 2.30 2.67
CA ARG A 83 12.38 3.07 2.22
C ARG A 83 13.74 2.58 2.73
N ARG A 84 13.75 1.49 3.50
CA ARG A 84 14.94 0.91 4.14
C ARG A 84 14.72 -0.57 4.47
N PRO A 85 15.79 -1.36 4.67
CA PRO A 85 15.68 -2.73 5.14
C PRO A 85 14.82 -2.86 6.41
N CYS A 86 13.93 -3.85 6.44
CA CYS A 86 12.96 -4.07 7.51
C CYS A 86 12.83 -5.57 7.81
N ARG A 87 12.39 -5.89 9.04
CA ARG A 87 11.80 -7.19 9.38
C ARG A 87 10.31 -7.09 9.15
N VAL A 88 9.78 -7.84 8.19
CA VAL A 88 8.40 -7.68 7.70
C VAL A 88 7.57 -8.93 7.99
N GLU A 89 6.38 -8.75 8.53
CA GLU A 89 5.34 -9.78 8.51
C GLU A 89 4.26 -9.37 7.52
N ILE A 90 4.11 -10.13 6.43
CA ILE A 90 3.09 -9.89 5.41
C ILE A 90 1.92 -10.85 5.66
N PHE A 91 0.75 -10.27 5.84
CA PHE A 91 -0.54 -10.93 5.92
C PHE A 91 -1.29 -10.72 4.60
N SER A 92 -1.80 -11.81 4.05
CA SER A 92 -2.67 -11.79 2.87
C SER A 92 -3.59 -12.99 2.91
N ASP A 93 -4.80 -12.86 2.37
CA ASP A 93 -5.73 -13.96 2.21
C ASP A 93 -5.49 -14.78 0.93
N SER A 94 -4.62 -14.30 0.04
CA SER A 94 -4.14 -15.03 -1.12
C SER A 94 -3.24 -16.18 -0.72
N ARG A 95 -3.81 -17.39 -0.70
CA ARG A 95 -3.00 -18.63 -0.63
C ARG A 95 -2.04 -18.74 -1.81
N TYR A 96 -2.42 -18.22 -2.97
CA TYR A 96 -1.56 -18.25 -4.16
C TYR A 96 -0.23 -17.54 -3.90
N VAL A 97 -0.27 -16.33 -3.33
CA VAL A 97 0.93 -15.59 -2.94
C VAL A 97 1.63 -16.24 -1.76
N VAL A 98 0.93 -16.46 -0.66
CA VAL A 98 1.54 -16.90 0.60
C VAL A 98 2.17 -18.29 0.48
N ASP A 99 1.50 -19.26 -0.16
CA ASP A 99 2.07 -20.60 -0.31
C ASP A 99 3.21 -20.64 -1.33
N THR A 100 3.20 -19.78 -2.36
CA THR A 100 4.32 -19.68 -3.31
C THR A 100 5.55 -19.07 -2.65
N MET A 101 5.39 -17.98 -1.90
CA MET A 101 6.50 -17.32 -1.22
C MET A 101 7.06 -18.12 -0.04
N ASN A 102 6.24 -18.99 0.58
CA ASN A 102 6.70 -19.98 1.55
C ASN A 102 7.32 -21.24 0.90
N GLY A 103 7.48 -21.27 -0.43
CA GLY A 103 8.11 -22.39 -1.15
C GLY A 103 7.25 -23.67 -1.23
N ARG A 104 5.96 -23.60 -0.89
CA ARG A 104 5.02 -24.72 -1.01
C ARG A 104 4.51 -24.89 -2.45
N ASN A 105 4.40 -23.78 -3.18
CA ASN A 105 4.03 -23.74 -4.59
C ASN A 105 5.18 -23.23 -5.47
N ARG A 106 5.18 -23.62 -6.74
CA ARG A 106 6.17 -23.16 -7.74
C ARG A 106 5.61 -22.00 -8.56
N MET A 107 6.46 -21.03 -8.89
CA MET A 107 6.17 -19.90 -9.80
C MET A 107 6.07 -20.36 -11.27
N LYS A 108 5.01 -21.10 -11.61
CA LYS A 108 4.82 -21.66 -12.96
C LYS A 108 4.36 -20.61 -13.96
N THR A 109 3.36 -19.81 -13.58
CA THR A 109 2.74 -18.72 -14.37
C THR A 109 3.08 -17.36 -13.75
N ASN A 110 2.69 -16.26 -14.41
CA ASN A 110 2.85 -14.88 -13.89
C ASN A 110 4.30 -14.47 -13.58
N ARG A 111 5.29 -15.06 -14.27
CA ARG A 111 6.72 -14.84 -14.01
C ARG A 111 7.14 -13.36 -13.93
N PRO A 112 6.68 -12.45 -14.81
CA PRO A 112 7.07 -11.04 -14.71
C PRO A 112 6.66 -10.39 -13.39
N PHE A 113 5.50 -10.76 -12.82
CA PHE A 113 5.02 -10.25 -11.55
C PHE A 113 5.78 -10.86 -10.37
N TRP A 114 6.09 -12.17 -10.44
CA TRP A 114 6.92 -12.82 -9.44
C TRP A 114 8.34 -12.24 -9.40
N SER A 115 8.94 -11.93 -10.54
CA SER A 115 10.26 -11.29 -10.58
C SER A 115 10.26 -9.95 -9.85
N GLN A 116 9.23 -9.12 -10.05
CA GLN A 116 9.08 -7.85 -9.33
C GLN A 116 8.93 -8.08 -7.82
N LEU A 117 8.10 -9.06 -7.40
CA LEU A 117 7.93 -9.34 -5.98
C LEU A 117 9.22 -9.83 -5.33
N VAL A 118 9.93 -10.76 -5.96
CA VAL A 118 11.20 -11.27 -5.46
C VAL A 118 12.23 -10.15 -5.37
N GLU A 119 12.29 -9.26 -6.36
CA GLU A 119 13.17 -8.09 -6.33
C GLU A 119 12.92 -7.21 -5.10
N LYS A 120 11.65 -6.88 -4.83
CA LYS A 120 11.28 -6.10 -3.64
C LYS A 120 11.49 -6.83 -2.33
N CYS A 121 11.72 -8.15 -2.33
CA CYS A 121 11.97 -8.91 -1.11
C CYS A 121 13.44 -8.88 -0.67
N TYR A 122 14.40 -8.60 -1.56
CA TYR A 122 15.82 -8.85 -1.29
C TYR A 122 16.38 -8.11 -0.07
N ASP A 123 15.92 -6.89 0.18
CA ASP A 123 16.42 -6.04 1.27
C ASP A 123 15.71 -6.28 2.61
N HIS A 124 14.76 -7.21 2.68
CA HIS A 124 13.92 -7.42 3.86
C HIS A 124 13.96 -8.85 4.38
N HIS A 125 13.81 -8.99 5.69
CA HIS A 125 13.56 -10.28 6.33
C HIS A 125 12.05 -10.50 6.44
N ILE A 126 11.46 -11.22 5.49
CA ILE A 126 10.01 -11.34 5.34
C ILE A 126 9.50 -12.68 5.87
N THR A 127 8.41 -12.63 6.66
CA THR A 127 7.58 -13.79 7.02
C THR A 127 6.20 -13.67 6.38
N TRP A 128 5.76 -14.71 5.69
CA TRP A 128 4.47 -14.74 4.98
C TRP A 128 3.42 -15.48 5.80
N ARG A 129 2.30 -14.81 6.09
CA ARG A 129 1.20 -15.33 6.90
C ARG A 129 -0.08 -15.32 6.09
N TRP A 130 -0.67 -16.51 5.95
CA TRP A 130 -2.00 -16.62 5.36
C TRP A 130 -3.04 -16.32 6.43
N VAL A 131 -4.00 -15.46 6.09
CA VAL A 131 -5.19 -15.22 6.89
C VAL A 131 -6.41 -15.61 6.10
N LYS A 132 -7.48 -15.96 6.80
CA LYS A 132 -8.75 -16.18 6.14
C LYS A 132 -9.36 -14.81 5.81
N GLY A 133 -9.73 -14.61 4.55
CA GLY A 133 -10.45 -13.40 4.13
C GLY A 133 -11.79 -13.29 4.86
N HIS A 134 -12.20 -12.06 5.18
CA HIS A 134 -13.48 -11.74 5.84
C HIS A 134 -13.70 -12.43 7.19
N ASP A 135 -12.64 -12.63 7.98
CA ASP A 135 -12.69 -13.31 9.28
C ASP A 135 -12.70 -12.33 10.47
N GLY A 136 -12.99 -11.04 10.27
CA GLY A 136 -13.03 -10.03 11.32
C GLY A 136 -11.68 -9.38 11.63
N LEU A 137 -10.65 -9.62 10.81
CA LEU A 137 -9.32 -9.04 11.01
C LEU A 137 -9.28 -7.63 10.42
N LEU A 138 -9.48 -6.63 11.28
CA LEU A 138 -9.62 -5.21 10.92
C LEU A 138 -8.73 -4.74 9.76
N PHE A 139 -7.40 -4.88 9.89
CA PHE A 139 -6.47 -4.35 8.89
C PHE A 139 -6.49 -5.12 7.58
N GLN A 140 -6.82 -6.42 7.61
CA GLN A 140 -7.05 -7.17 6.38
C GLN A 140 -8.34 -6.71 5.70
N GLU A 141 -9.41 -6.50 6.47
CA GLU A 141 -10.66 -5.98 5.93
C GLU A 141 -10.47 -4.57 5.37
N ALA A 142 -9.72 -3.70 6.03
CA ALA A 142 -9.38 -2.39 5.49
C ALA A 142 -8.58 -2.50 4.17
N ALA A 143 -7.62 -3.43 4.07
CA ALA A 143 -6.88 -3.68 2.83
C ALA A 143 -7.81 -4.15 1.69
N ASP A 144 -8.71 -5.11 1.93
CA ASP A 144 -9.73 -5.55 0.95
C ASP A 144 -10.60 -4.38 0.49
N ARG A 145 -11.07 -3.56 1.42
CA ARG A 145 -11.91 -2.39 1.15
C ARG A 145 -11.18 -1.35 0.29
N LEU A 146 -9.91 -1.04 0.60
CA LEU A 146 -9.06 -0.15 -0.19
C LEU A 146 -8.84 -0.70 -1.61
N ALA A 147 -8.61 -2.01 -1.74
CA ALA A 147 -8.44 -2.66 -3.04
C ALA A 147 -9.72 -2.54 -3.89
N ARG A 148 -10.88 -2.82 -3.29
CA ARG A 148 -12.19 -2.66 -3.93
C ARG A 148 -12.45 -1.21 -4.33
N ALA A 149 -12.13 -0.26 -3.46
CA ALA A 149 -12.26 1.17 -3.73
C ALA A 149 -11.50 1.57 -4.99
N ALA A 150 -10.21 1.24 -5.07
CA ALA A 150 -9.37 1.57 -6.22
C ALA A 150 -9.85 0.88 -7.51
N SER A 151 -10.25 -0.39 -7.43
CA SER A 151 -10.81 -1.12 -8.60
C SER A 151 -12.14 -0.54 -9.08
N THR A 152 -12.95 -0.01 -8.17
CA THR A 152 -14.27 0.59 -8.47
C THR A 152 -14.13 2.01 -9.00
N ALA A 153 -13.27 2.80 -8.37
CA ALA A 153 -12.98 4.16 -8.78
C ALA A 153 -12.15 4.23 -10.08
N GLN A 154 -11.46 3.14 -10.45
CA GLN A 154 -10.56 3.05 -11.61
C GLN A 154 -9.44 4.09 -11.61
N THR A 155 -9.02 4.51 -10.42
CA THR A 155 -7.91 5.44 -10.18
C THR A 155 -7.32 5.18 -8.81
N ASP A 156 -6.09 5.64 -8.60
CA ASP A 156 -5.49 5.74 -7.28
C ASP A 156 -6.33 6.70 -6.43
N LEU A 157 -6.47 6.39 -5.14
CA LEU A 157 -7.05 7.33 -4.18
C LEU A 157 -6.00 8.42 -3.88
N LEU A 158 -6.46 9.66 -3.79
CA LEU A 158 -5.63 10.82 -3.47
C LEU A 158 -5.03 10.70 -2.07
N SER A 159 -3.86 11.30 -1.87
CA SER A 159 -3.15 11.28 -0.59
C SER A 159 -3.97 11.87 0.56
N ASP A 160 -4.75 12.92 0.31
CA ASP A 160 -5.62 13.53 1.33
C ASP A 160 -6.76 12.59 1.76
N ASP A 161 -7.36 11.86 0.80
CA ASP A 161 -8.38 10.85 1.10
C ASP A 161 -7.79 9.68 1.90
N ILE A 162 -6.56 9.26 1.53
CA ILE A 162 -5.81 8.21 2.23
C ILE A 162 -5.49 8.63 3.68
N GLU A 163 -5.10 9.88 3.90
CA GLU A 163 -4.79 10.41 5.23
C GLU A 163 -6.04 10.50 6.11
N LEU A 164 -7.16 10.98 5.55
CA LEU A 164 -8.45 10.98 6.25
C LEU A 164 -8.89 9.56 6.67
N LEU A 165 -8.73 8.59 5.77
CA LEU A 165 -9.03 7.19 6.07
C LEU A 165 -8.11 6.61 7.17
N ARG A 166 -6.86 7.04 7.20
CA ARG A 166 -5.87 6.63 8.22
C ARG A 166 -6.32 7.07 9.61
N GLU A 167 -6.82 8.30 9.76
CA GLU A 167 -7.31 8.84 11.03
C GLU A 167 -8.41 7.96 11.64
N HIS A 168 -9.33 7.47 10.80
CA HIS A 168 -10.42 6.56 11.21
C HIS A 168 -9.96 5.15 11.61
N LEU A 169 -8.72 4.76 11.32
CA LEU A 169 -8.11 3.51 11.77
C LEU A 169 -7.14 3.70 12.94
N SER A 170 -6.79 4.94 13.29
CA SER A 170 -5.85 5.25 14.37
C SER A 170 -6.50 5.71 15.69
N ASP A 171 -7.82 5.88 15.73
CA ASP A 171 -8.50 6.50 16.86
C ASP A 171 -8.30 5.71 18.18
N GLU A 172 -7.84 6.43 19.22
CA GLU A 172 -7.23 5.92 20.45
C GLU A 172 -8.22 5.21 21.41
N SER A 173 -9.51 5.19 21.07
CA SER A 173 -10.57 4.66 21.93
C SER A 173 -10.67 3.13 21.95
N ASN A 174 -9.55 2.40 21.73
CA ASN A 174 -9.34 0.96 22.02
C ASN A 174 -10.42 -0.04 21.52
N GLN A 175 -11.33 0.42 20.68
CA GLN A 175 -12.28 -0.37 19.91
C GLN A 175 -12.13 0.09 18.47
N LEU A 176 -11.07 -0.40 17.84
CA LEU A 176 -10.87 -0.24 16.40
C LEU A 176 -12.13 -0.75 15.69
N ASN A 177 -12.98 0.17 15.25
CA ASN A 177 -14.25 -0.13 14.62
C ASN A 177 -14.13 0.21 13.14
N ILE A 178 -14.11 -0.84 12.31
CA ILE A 178 -14.01 -0.68 10.86
C ILE A 178 -15.15 0.16 10.27
N ARG A 179 -16.30 0.24 10.94
CA ARG A 179 -17.48 0.93 10.40
C ARG A 179 -17.23 2.40 10.12
N SER A 180 -16.47 3.10 10.96
CA SER A 180 -16.18 4.52 10.71
C SER A 180 -15.34 4.68 9.45
N PHE A 181 -14.34 3.81 9.28
CA PHE A 181 -13.53 3.73 8.09
C PHE A 181 -14.36 3.37 6.85
N GLU A 182 -15.25 2.37 6.93
CA GLU A 182 -16.13 1.97 5.82
C GLU A 182 -17.06 3.11 5.39
N ILE A 183 -17.70 3.79 6.34
CA ILE A 183 -18.59 4.92 6.04
C ILE A 183 -17.83 6.04 5.32
N GLU A 184 -16.62 6.36 5.76
CA GLU A 184 -15.84 7.42 5.12
C GLU A 184 -15.31 7.00 3.75
N LEU A 185 -14.89 5.74 3.61
CA LEU A 185 -14.47 5.17 2.33
C LEU A 185 -15.61 5.19 1.30
N ASP A 186 -16.83 4.86 1.71
CA ASP A 186 -18.00 4.89 0.82
C ASP A 186 -18.30 6.33 0.33
N LYS A 187 -18.15 7.33 1.20
CA LYS A 187 -18.28 8.75 0.81
C LYS A 187 -17.20 9.14 -0.18
N ILE A 188 -15.95 8.73 0.05
CA ILE A 188 -14.84 8.97 -0.87
C ILE A 188 -15.17 8.36 -2.23
N ILE A 189 -15.46 7.05 -2.29
CA ILE A 189 -15.76 6.36 -3.55
C ILE A 189 -16.92 7.03 -4.29
N SER A 190 -17.99 7.41 -3.58
CA SER A 190 -19.13 8.12 -4.17
C SER A 190 -18.73 9.42 -4.87
N ARG A 191 -17.75 10.18 -4.34
CA ARG A 191 -17.21 11.37 -5.01
C ARG A 191 -16.52 11.02 -6.33
N TYR A 192 -15.68 9.99 -6.33
CA TYR A 192 -14.93 9.55 -7.52
C TYR A 192 -15.87 9.06 -8.63
N THR A 193 -16.93 8.34 -8.27
CA THR A 193 -17.88 7.81 -9.25
C THR A 193 -18.86 8.87 -9.75
N THR A 194 -19.14 9.91 -8.97
CA THR A 194 -20.16 10.94 -9.31
C THR A 194 -19.58 12.12 -10.09
N PHE A 195 -18.38 12.59 -9.71
CA PHE A 195 -17.80 13.82 -10.26
C PHE A 195 -16.67 13.56 -11.27
N GLY A 196 -16.34 12.30 -11.55
CA GLY A 196 -15.17 11.92 -12.35
C GLY A 196 -13.87 12.02 -11.56
N HIS A 197 -12.77 11.51 -12.12
CA HIS A 197 -11.47 11.49 -11.44
C HIS A 197 -11.03 12.93 -11.08
N PRO A 198 -10.70 13.21 -9.81
CA PRO A 198 -10.13 14.50 -9.45
C PRO A 198 -8.78 14.66 -10.17
N VAL A 199 -8.67 15.65 -11.04
CA VAL A 199 -7.42 15.98 -11.72
C VAL A 199 -6.46 16.57 -10.69
N ASN A 200 -5.36 15.88 -10.41
CA ASN A 200 -4.24 16.44 -9.65
C ASN A 200 -3.71 17.69 -10.38
N SER A 201 -3.98 18.88 -9.84
CA SER A 201 -3.53 20.17 -10.39
C SER A 201 -2.05 20.49 -10.08
N HIS A 202 -1.25 19.46 -9.79
CA HIS A 202 0.20 19.57 -9.62
C HIS A 202 0.93 18.63 -10.57
N SER A 203 0.81 18.91 -11.86
CA SER A 203 1.85 18.55 -12.82
C SER A 203 2.23 19.79 -13.62
N THR A 204 3.52 20.03 -13.63
CA THR A 204 4.20 21.16 -14.22
C THR A 204 3.91 21.30 -15.71
N PHE A 205 3.81 22.55 -16.12
CA PHE A 205 3.53 23.04 -17.45
C PHE A 205 4.68 22.67 -18.42
N ASP A 206 4.69 21.45 -18.96
CA ASP A 206 5.52 21.14 -20.13
C ASP A 206 4.72 21.45 -21.39
N GLY A 207 4.76 22.73 -21.76
CA GLY A 207 4.23 23.24 -23.01
C GLY A 207 5.00 22.68 -24.21
N VAL A 208 4.51 21.60 -24.80
CA VAL A 208 4.78 21.30 -26.21
C VAL A 208 3.68 21.95 -27.03
N ALA A 209 3.84 23.24 -27.28
CA ALA A 209 3.05 23.95 -28.26
C ALA A 209 3.42 23.41 -29.66
N SER A 210 2.54 22.58 -30.23
CA SER A 210 2.54 22.32 -31.66
C SER A 210 2.27 23.63 -32.41
N LEU A 211 3.28 24.17 -33.08
CA LEU A 211 3.13 25.36 -33.91
C LEU A 211 2.20 25.05 -35.10
N PRO A 212 1.21 25.92 -35.41
CA PRO A 212 0.40 25.76 -36.60
C PRO A 212 1.22 26.10 -37.86
N SER A 213 1.11 25.20 -38.84
CA SER A 213 1.65 25.34 -40.19
C SER A 213 1.02 26.54 -40.91
N ALA A 214 1.72 27.67 -40.97
CA ALA A 214 1.52 28.71 -41.98
C ALA A 214 2.73 29.65 -42.00
N PHE A 215 3.70 29.39 -42.89
CA PHE A 215 4.35 30.36 -43.79
C PHE A 215 5.52 29.69 -44.52
N SER A 216 5.48 29.74 -45.84
CA SER A 216 6.50 29.26 -46.78
C SER A 216 7.84 30.01 -46.69
N ALA A 217 8.92 29.32 -47.04
CA ALA A 217 9.90 29.75 -48.03
C ALA A 217 10.46 28.52 -48.75
#